data_AF-A0A536VN92-F1
#
_entry.id   AF-A0A536VN92-F1
#
_cell.length_a   1.000
_cell.length_b   1.000
_cell.length_c   1.000
_cell.angle_alpha   90.00
_cell.angle_beta   90.00
_cell.angle_gamma   90.00
#
_symmetry.space_group_name_H-M   'P 1'
#
loop_
_entity.id
_entity.type
_entity.pdbx_description
1 polymer ?
#
loop_
_entity_poly.entity_id
_entity_poly.type
_entity_poly.pdbx_seq_one_letter_code
_entity_poly.pdbx_strand_id
1 'polypeptide(L)'
;MFELLLLAPEDCVEPVSDALIDELGALSVSVEDADAGSSAEHALFGEPGMPAPRPGWQRSVIKALFDTEANATDAATLLLAQDWA
;
A
#
# COMPACT_ATOMS: atom_id res chain seq x y z
N MET A 1 18.87 -0.66 -1.72
CA MET A 1 17.50 -0.14 -1.70
C MET A 1 16.71 -0.71 -2.86
N PHE A 2 15.63 -1.43 -2.57
CA PHE A 2 14.74 -2.09 -3.53
C PHE A 2 13.30 -1.76 -3.16
N GLU A 3 12.47 -1.51 -4.17
CA GLU A 3 11.06 -1.15 -3.97
C GLU A 3 10.16 -2.31 -4.35
N LEU A 4 9.32 -2.73 -3.41
CA LEU A 4 8.22 -3.67 -3.64
C LEU A 4 6.97 -2.86 -3.96
N LEU A 5 6.33 -3.19 -5.09
CA LEU A 5 5.08 -2.58 -5.53
C LEU A 5 3.95 -3.60 -5.43
N LEU A 6 2.89 -3.24 -4.71
CA LEU A 6 1.71 -4.07 -4.55
C LEU A 6 0.47 -3.30 -5.00
N LEU A 7 -0.40 -3.96 -5.76
CA LEU A 7 -1.76 -3.46 -5.99
C LEU A 7 -2.66 -4.01 -4.89
N ALA A 8 -3.34 -3.11 -4.19
CA ALA A 8 -4.24 -3.48 -3.10
C ALA A 8 -5.62 -2.84 -3.28
N PRO A 9 -6.72 -3.56 -2.96
CA PRO A 9 -8.03 -2.94 -2.77
C PRO A 9 -8.05 -2.09 -1.49
N GLU A 10 -9.05 -1.21 -1.39
CA GLU A 10 -9.22 -0.22 -0.30
C GLU A 10 -9.09 -0.83 1.11
N ASP A 11 -9.72 -1.99 1.34
CA ASP A 11 -9.76 -2.69 2.62
C ASP A 11 -8.43 -3.35 3.01
N CYS A 12 -7.54 -3.59 2.04
CA CYS A 12 -6.22 -4.15 2.28
C CYS A 12 -5.14 -3.08 2.49
N VAL A 13 -5.40 -1.81 2.21
CA VAL A 13 -4.38 -0.75 2.26
C VAL A 13 -3.73 -0.62 3.64
N GLU A 14 -4.55 -0.45 4.67
CA GLU A 14 -4.09 -0.31 6.05
C GLU A 14 -3.39 -1.58 6.58
N PRO A 15 -4.02 -2.78 6.57
CA PRO A 15 -3.38 -3.98 7.13
C PRO A 15 -2.10 -4.40 6.39
N VAL A 16 -2.03 -4.23 5.07
CA VAL A 16 -0.80 -4.55 4.32
C VAL A 16 0.30 -3.54 4.64
N SER A 17 -0.03 -2.25 4.77
CA SER A 17 0.96 -1.22 5.13
C SER A 17 1.54 -1.44 6.52
N ASP A 18 0.69 -1.78 7.49
CA ASP A 18 1.11 -2.09 8.85
C ASP A 18 2.00 -3.34 8.87
N ALA A 19 1.59 -4.43 8.20
CA ALA A 19 2.41 -5.64 8.12
C ALA A 19 3.79 -5.37 7.49
N LEU A 20 3.85 -4.53 6.46
CA LEU A 20 5.10 -4.14 5.80
C LEU A 20 6.05 -3.40 6.75
N ILE A 21 5.55 -2.41 7.50
CA ILE A 21 6.37 -1.59 8.41
C ILE A 21 6.71 -2.35 9.70
N ASP A 22 5.69 -2.88 10.38
CA ASP A 22 5.83 -3.35 11.76
C ASP A 22 6.41 -4.76 11.84
N GLU A 23 6.14 -5.61 10.84
CA GLU A 23 6.50 -7.03 10.89
C GLU A 23 7.56 -7.43 9.85
N LEU A 24 7.49 -6.89 8.64
CA LEU A 24 8.32 -7.33 7.50
C LEU A 24 9.57 -6.47 7.29
N GLY A 25 9.73 -5.39 8.05
CA GLY A 25 10.95 -4.59 8.06
C GLY A 25 11.12 -3.68 6.86
N ALA A 26 10.02 -3.20 6.27
CA ALA A 26 10.07 -2.11 5.31
C ALA A 26 10.62 -0.85 5.99
N LEU A 27 11.52 -0.16 5.30
CA LEU A 27 12.14 1.09 5.76
C LEU A 27 11.20 2.29 5.58
N SER A 28 10.29 2.19 4.62
CA SER A 28 9.21 3.16 4.39
C SER A 28 8.09 2.49 3.61
N VAL A 29 6.86 2.94 3.84
CA VAL A 29 5.69 2.58 3.04
C VAL A 29 4.98 3.86 2.60
N SER A 30 4.61 3.93 1.33
CA SER A 30 3.74 4.97 0.78
C SER A 30 2.59 4.35 -0.01
N VAL A 31 1.48 5.07 -0.08
CA VAL A 31 0.27 4.64 -0.77
C VAL A 31 -0.11 5.71 -1.79
N GLU A 32 -0.32 5.30 -3.03
CA GLU A 32 -0.72 6.17 -4.14
C GLU A 32 -2.00 5.65 -4.80
N ASP A 33 -2.76 6.54 -5.42
CA ASP A 33 -3.90 6.17 -6.27
C ASP A 33 -3.38 5.44 -7.52
N ALA A 34 -3.80 4.18 -7.71
CA ALA A 34 -3.44 3.42 -8.90
C ALA A 34 -4.10 3.97 -10.17
N ASP A 35 -5.18 4.73 -10.00
CA ASP A 35 -6.00 5.29 -11.07
C ASP A 35 -5.72 6.79 -11.31
N ALA A 36 -4.69 7.36 -10.68
CA ALA A 36 -4.30 8.76 -10.83
C ALA A 36 -4.18 9.19 -12.30
N GLY A 37 -4.82 10.30 -12.67
CA GLY A 37 -4.85 10.83 -14.03
C GLY A 37 -5.78 10.08 -14.99
N SER A 38 -6.58 9.12 -14.50
CA SER A 38 -7.58 8.40 -15.28
C SER A 38 -9.00 8.86 -14.98
N SER A 39 -9.97 8.41 -15.78
CA SER A 39 -11.39 8.65 -15.50
C SER A 39 -11.91 7.92 -14.25
N ALA A 40 -11.13 6.98 -13.70
CA ALA A 40 -11.47 6.22 -12.49
C ALA A 40 -10.85 6.82 -11.21
N GLU A 41 -10.05 7.88 -11.32
CA GLU A 41 -9.48 8.61 -10.18
C GLU A 41 -10.59 9.17 -9.29
N HIS A 42 -10.45 8.98 -7.98
CA HIS A 42 -11.36 9.57 -7.00
C HIS A 42 -10.58 10.15 -5.83
N ALA A 43 -10.78 11.43 -5.52
CA ALA A 43 -10.14 12.08 -4.40
C ALA A 43 -10.37 11.31 -3.08
N LEU A 44 -9.28 11.04 -2.36
CA LEU A 44 -9.31 10.40 -1.05
C LEU A 44 -9.72 11.38 0.04
N PHE A 45 -9.23 12.63 -0.04
CA PHE A 45 -9.54 13.70 0.88
C PHE A 45 -10.55 14.68 0.26
N GLY A 46 -11.51 15.12 1.07
CA GLY A 46 -12.43 16.19 0.72
C GLY A 46 -11.81 17.58 0.96
N GLU A 47 -12.65 18.55 1.32
CA GLU A 47 -12.19 19.90 1.65
C GLU A 47 -11.28 19.92 2.88
N PRO A 48 -10.29 20.85 2.96
CA PRO A 48 -9.44 21.01 4.13
C PRO A 48 -10.25 21.13 5.43
N GLY A 49 -9.98 20.24 6.38
CA GLY A 49 -10.67 20.19 7.68
C GLY A 49 -11.74 19.11 7.80
N MET A 50 -12.06 18.39 6.72
CA MET A 50 -12.93 17.20 6.78
C MET A 50 -12.11 15.93 6.99
N PRO A 51 -12.59 14.96 7.80
CA PRO A 51 -11.96 13.64 7.88
C PRO A 51 -12.00 12.97 6.51
N ALA A 52 -10.99 12.13 6.23
CA ALA A 52 -11.00 11.33 5.02
C ALA A 52 -12.27 10.46 5.01
N PRO A 53 -13.12 10.55 3.97
CA PRO A 53 -14.32 9.73 3.88
C PRO A 53 -14.02 8.22 3.76
N ARG A 54 -12.79 7.86 3.38
CA ARG A 54 -12.34 6.49 3.14
C ARG A 54 -10.91 6.28 3.68
N PRO A 55 -10.57 5.05 4.12
CA PRO A 55 -9.22 4.70 4.58
C PRO A 55 -8.19 4.65 3.44
N GLY A 56 -8.62 4.44 2.19
CA GLY A 56 -7.75 4.38 1.02
C GLY A 56 -8.50 4.59 -0.30
N TRP A 57 -7.77 4.56 -1.42
CA TRP A 57 -8.38 4.52 -2.75
C TRP A 57 -8.93 3.13 -3.05
N GLN A 58 -9.87 3.04 -4.00
CA GLN A 58 -10.44 1.74 -4.41
C GLN A 58 -9.37 0.77 -4.93
N ARG A 59 -8.38 1.33 -5.62
CA ARG A 59 -7.19 0.62 -6.09
C ARG A 59 -5.99 1.48 -5.72
N SER A 60 -5.13 0.93 -4.89
CA SER A 60 -3.92 1.62 -4.46
C SER A 60 -2.67 0.89 -4.91
N VAL A 61 -1.63 1.66 -5.19
CA VAL A 61 -0.25 1.15 -5.28
C VAL A 61 0.40 1.39 -3.93
N ILE A 62 0.69 0.31 -3.20
CA ILE A 62 1.50 0.35 -1.99
C ILE A 62 2.96 0.18 -2.43
N LYS A 63 3.82 1.12 -2.04
CA LYS A 63 5.27 1.08 -2.29
C LYS A 63 6.00 0.88 -0.98
N ALA A 64 6.74 -0.22 -0.87
CA ALA A 64 7.53 -0.54 0.30
C ALA A 64 9.01 -0.59 -0.04
N LEU A 65 9.83 0.15 0.71
CA LEU A 65 11.26 0.24 0.49
C LEU A 65 12.01 -0.72 1.40
N PHE A 66 12.87 -1.55 0.84
CA PHE A 66 13.74 -2.48 1.57
C PHE A 66 15.21 -2.21 1.27
N ASP A 67 16.09 -2.61 2.18
CA ASP A 67 17.53 -2.44 1.96
C ASP A 67 18.04 -3.38 0.84
N THR A 68 17.53 -4.61 0.80
CA THR A 68 17.91 -5.68 -0.13
C THR A 68 16.72 -6.25 -0.89
N GLU A 69 16.99 -6.80 -2.08
CA GLU A 69 15.98 -7.48 -2.92
C GLU A 69 15.44 -8.75 -2.25
N ALA A 70 16.30 -9.46 -1.51
CA ALA A 70 15.90 -10.66 -0.78
C ALA A 70 14.82 -10.35 0.26
N ASN A 71 15.00 -9.30 1.06
CA ASN A 71 13.99 -8.89 2.05
C ASN A 71 12.68 -8.48 1.37
N ALA A 72 12.73 -7.75 0.25
CA ALA A 72 11.54 -7.38 -0.52
C ALA A 72 10.80 -8.63 -1.06
N THR A 73 11.55 -9.62 -1.54
CA THR A 73 10.98 -10.88 -2.08
C THR A 73 10.36 -11.73 -0.98
N ASP A 74 11.03 -11.84 0.17
CA ASP A 74 10.53 -12.57 1.34
C ASP A 74 9.25 -11.92 1.88
N ALA A 75 9.23 -10.58 1.99
CA ALA A 75 8.04 -9.83 2.39
C ALA A 75 6.86 -10.06 1.44
N ALA A 76 7.08 -9.98 0.13
CA ALA A 76 6.05 -10.25 -0.87
C ALA A 76 5.51 -11.69 -0.76
N THR A 77 6.40 -12.66 -0.55
CA THR A 77 6.03 -14.07 -0.38
C THR A 77 5.15 -14.28 0.85
N LEU A 78 5.51 -13.67 2.00
CA LEU A 78 4.75 -13.78 3.23
C LEU A 78 3.38 -13.10 3.14
N LEU A 79 3.30 -11.92 2.50
CA LEU A 79 2.05 -11.20 2.29
C LEU A 79 1.07 -11.95 1.41
N LEU A 80 1.56 -12.52 0.30
CA LEU A 80 0.74 -13.30 -0.64
C LEU A 80 0.31 -14.66 -0.10
N ALA A 81 0.84 -15.09 1.06
CA ALA A 81 0.45 -16.32 1.73
C ALA A 81 -0.68 -16.13 2.77
N GLN A 82 -1.11 -14.89 3.02
CA GLN A 82 -2.16 -14.58 4.00
C GLN A 82 -3.57 -14.75 3.42
N ASP A 83 -4.57 -14.89 4.29
CA ASP A 83 -5.96 -15.14 3.90
C ASP A 83 -6.64 -13.98 3.12
N TRP A 84 -6.01 -12.81 3.07
CA TRP A 84 -6.48 -11.63 2.32
C TRP A 84 -6.00 -11.58 0.86
N ALA A 85 -5.08 -12.46 0.47
CA ALA A 85 -4.41 -12.42 -0.84
C ALA A 85 -5.22 -13.06 -1.98
#